data_AF-A0AAP1F1T9-F1
#
_entry.id   AF-A0AAP1F1T9-F1
#
_cell.length_a   1.000
_cell.length_b   1.000
_cell.length_c   1.000
_cell.angle_alpha   90.00
_cell.angle_beta   90.00
_cell.angle_gamma   90.00
#
_symmetry.space_group_name_H-M   'P 1'
#
loop_
_entity.id
_entity.type
_entity.pdbx_description
1 polymer ?
#
loop_
_entity_poly.entity_id
_entity_poly.type
_entity_poly.pdbx_seq_one_letter_code
_entity_poly.pdbx_strand_id
1 'polypeptide(L)'
;PRSYCTQFDEDDLSFIHRLLAEEGINYTFAFADDQSARTHTLVLFDDANDLAQASPARIGYRRAEDATPADSRLLEVARGRPP
;
A
#
# COMPACT_ATOMS: atom_id res chain seq x y z
N PRO A 1 5.74 24.37 -3.90
CA PRO A 1 7.12 24.12 -3.40
C PRO A 1 7.31 24.82 -2.06
N ARG A 2 7.95 24.15 -1.10
CA ARG A 2 8.14 24.69 0.25
C ARG A 2 9.26 25.73 0.25
N SER A 3 9.02 26.86 0.89
CA SER A 3 10.01 27.95 0.98
C SER A 3 11.10 27.68 2.02
N TYR A 4 10.85 26.78 2.97
CA TYR A 4 11.81 26.37 4.00
C TYR A 4 11.52 24.93 4.46
N CYS A 5 12.57 24.14 4.70
CA CYS A 5 12.48 22.75 5.16
C CYS A 5 13.77 22.39 5.92
N THR A 6 13.64 21.88 7.14
CA THR A 6 14.77 21.48 7.99
C THR A 6 14.51 20.14 8.67
N GLN A 7 15.57 19.36 8.85
CA GLN A 7 15.63 18.19 9.71
C GLN A 7 16.34 18.59 11.01
N PHE A 8 15.67 18.48 12.15
CA PHE A 8 16.24 18.85 13.45
C PHE A 8 15.74 17.90 14.54
N ASP A 9 16.67 17.28 15.27
CA ASP A 9 16.38 16.34 16.35
C ASP A 9 15.46 15.17 15.94
N GLU A 10 15.60 14.71 14.70
CA GLU A 10 14.83 13.60 14.12
C GLU A 10 15.72 12.75 13.20
N ASP A 11 15.45 11.44 13.14
CA ASP A 11 16.12 10.52 12.20
C ASP A 11 15.59 10.67 10.77
N ASP A 12 16.35 10.16 9.81
CA ASP A 12 16.04 10.29 8.38
C ASP A 12 14.67 9.70 8.00
N LEU A 13 14.27 8.60 8.64
CA LEU A 13 12.97 7.98 8.36
C LEU A 13 11.85 8.87 8.92
N SER A 14 11.98 9.34 10.16
CA SER A 14 11.03 10.27 10.78
C SER A 14 10.87 11.54 9.94
N PHE A 15 11.98 12.10 9.44
CA PHE A 15 11.97 13.26 8.55
C PHE A 15 11.16 13.00 7.26
N ILE A 16 11.48 11.92 6.55
CA ILE A 16 10.78 11.56 5.30
C ILE A 16 9.30 11.28 5.57
N HIS A 17 8.97 10.53 6.62
CA HIS A 17 7.60 10.24 7.00
C HIS A 17 6.78 11.51 7.25
N ARG A 18 7.35 12.45 8.00
CA ARG A 18 6.72 13.74 8.27
C ARG A 18 6.46 14.52 6.98
N LEU A 19 7.44 14.60 6.08
CA LEU A 19 7.28 15.28 4.80
C LEU A 19 6.21 14.63 3.91
N LEU A 20 6.23 13.30 3.79
CA LEU A 20 5.26 12.57 2.97
C LEU A 20 3.84 12.77 3.51
N ALA A 21 3.66 12.65 4.83
CA ALA A 21 2.36 12.83 5.47
C ALA A 21 1.80 14.25 5.30
N GLU A 22 2.64 15.28 5.45
CA GLU A 22 2.22 16.68 5.28
C GLU A 22 1.78 17.01 3.83
N GLU A 23 2.31 16.30 2.83
CA GLU A 23 1.90 16.45 1.41
C GLU A 23 0.79 15.45 1.01
N GLY A 24 0.33 14.58 1.92
CA GLY A 24 -0.66 13.53 1.62
C GLY A 24 -0.11 12.39 0.74
N ILE A 25 1.21 12.25 0.62
CA ILE A 25 1.87 11.21 -0.16
C ILE A 25 1.99 9.95 0.71
N ASN A 26 1.50 8.84 0.18
CA ASN A 26 1.59 7.52 0.80
C ASN A 26 2.64 6.68 0.09
N TYR A 27 3.01 5.54 0.70
CA TYR A 27 3.93 4.62 0.05
C TYR A 27 3.62 3.15 0.34
N THR A 28 4.03 2.29 -0.58
CA THR A 28 3.98 0.84 -0.45
C THR A 28 5.27 0.21 -1.01
N PHE A 29 5.45 -1.09 -0.83
CA PHE A 29 6.57 -1.82 -1.39
C PHE A 29 6.12 -2.74 -2.52
N ALA A 30 6.79 -2.63 -3.67
CA ALA A 30 6.72 -3.59 -4.74
C ALA A 30 7.92 -4.55 -4.63
N PHE A 31 7.63 -5.84 -4.72
CA PHE A 31 8.61 -6.91 -4.58
C PHE A 31 8.73 -7.62 -5.92
N ALA A 32 9.93 -7.65 -6.49
CA ALA A 32 10.23 -8.39 -7.70
C ALA A 32 11.22 -9.51 -7.38
N ASP A 33 10.85 -10.74 -7.74
CA ASP A 33 11.73 -11.91 -7.68
C ASP A 33 12.11 -12.25 -9.14
N ASP A 34 13.11 -11.54 -9.67
CA ASP A 34 13.75 -11.97 -10.91
C ASP A 34 14.71 -13.11 -10.57
N GLN A 35 14.84 -14.08 -11.48
CA GLN A 35 15.69 -15.26 -11.35
C GLN A 35 17.16 -14.93 -11.01
N SER A 36 17.59 -13.67 -11.24
CA SER A 36 18.94 -13.20 -10.96
C SER A 36 19.06 -12.34 -9.69
N ALA A 37 17.99 -11.70 -9.21
CA ALA A 37 18.04 -10.83 -8.01
C ALA A 37 16.65 -10.49 -7.45
N ARG A 38 16.56 -10.49 -6.11
CA ARG A 38 15.41 -9.95 -5.37
C ARG A 38 15.52 -8.44 -5.27
N THR A 39 14.50 -7.73 -5.76
CA THR A 39 14.43 -6.27 -5.72
C THR A 39 13.25 -5.81 -4.88
N HIS A 40 13.51 -4.88 -3.97
CA HIS A 40 12.52 -4.18 -3.17
C HIS A 40 12.42 -2.73 -3.65
N THR A 41 11.25 -2.29 -4.07
CA THR A 41 11.03 -0.93 -4.56
C THR A 41 10.02 -0.21 -3.67
N LEU A 42 10.43 0.94 -3.13
CA LEU A 42 9.51 1.87 -2.47
C LEU A 42 8.72 2.63 -3.54
N VAL A 43 7.41 2.52 -3.51
CA VAL A 43 6.50 3.19 -4.46
C VAL A 43 5.75 4.28 -3.72
N LEU A 44 6.00 5.55 -4.09
CA LEU A 44 5.27 6.71 -3.59
C LEU A 44 4.04 6.97 -4.46
N PHE A 45 2.90 7.30 -3.85
CA PHE A 45 1.64 7.58 -4.54
C PHE A 45 0.77 8.57 -3.75
N ASP A 46 -0.01 9.39 -4.44
CA ASP A 46 -1.00 10.31 -3.86
C ASP A 46 -2.45 9.93 -4.25
N ASP A 47 -2.65 9.15 -5.31
CA ASP A 47 -3.94 8.54 -5.69
C ASP A 47 -3.90 7.00 -5.56
N ALA A 48 -4.92 6.43 -4.90
CA ALA A 48 -5.07 4.97 -4.78
C ALA A 48 -5.31 4.27 -6.13
N ASN A 49 -5.74 5.00 -7.16
CA ASN A 49 -5.91 4.47 -8.51
C ASN A 49 -4.59 4.20 -9.23
N ASP A 50 -3.50 4.86 -8.82
CA ASP A 50 -2.15 4.63 -9.34
C ASP A 50 -1.55 3.29 -8.87
N LEU A 51 -2.14 2.71 -7.82
CA LEU A 51 -1.76 1.39 -7.34
C LEU A 51 -2.26 0.28 -8.27
N ALA A 52 -1.39 -0.71 -8.50
CA ALA A 52 -1.74 -1.93 -9.18
C ALA A 52 -2.88 -2.66 -8.44
N GLN A 53 -3.88 -3.13 -9.20
CA GLN A 53 -4.93 -3.97 -8.63
C GLN A 53 -4.32 -5.26 -8.08
N ALA A 54 -4.75 -5.63 -6.87
CA ALA A 54 -4.34 -6.89 -6.28
C ALA A 54 -4.74 -8.07 -7.20
N SER A 55 -3.90 -9.09 -7.26
CA SER A 55 -4.21 -10.35 -7.91
C SER A 55 -4.23 -11.46 -6.86
N PRO A 56 -5.38 -12.12 -6.63
CA PRO A 56 -6.66 -11.94 -7.32
C PRO A 56 -7.41 -10.66 -6.91
N ALA A 57 -8.15 -10.07 -7.85
CA ALA A 57 -8.91 -8.83 -7.65
C ALA A 57 -10.12 -8.98 -6.70
N ARG A 58 -10.62 -10.21 -6.56
CA ARG A 58 -11.74 -10.56 -5.68
C ARG A 58 -11.38 -11.78 -4.88
N ILE A 59 -11.70 -11.75 -3.59
CA ILE A 59 -11.49 -12.87 -2.67
C ILE A 59 -12.82 -13.33 -2.09
N GLY A 60 -12.96 -14.64 -1.90
CA GLY A 60 -14.12 -15.20 -1.23
C GLY A 60 -14.07 -14.90 0.27
N TYR A 61 -15.16 -14.37 0.80
CA TYR A 61 -15.43 -14.22 2.21
C TYR A 61 -16.45 -15.27 2.64
N ARG A 62 -16.11 -15.96 3.72
CA ARG A 62 -16.96 -16.94 4.38
C ARG A 62 -16.97 -16.67 5.87
N ARG A 63 -18.14 -16.71 6.51
CA ARG A 63 -18.19 -16.66 7.97
C ARG A 63 -17.83 -18.03 8.54
N ALA A 64 -17.30 -18.05 9.75
CA ALA A 64 -16.89 -19.30 10.39
C ALA A 64 -18.07 -20.30 10.58
N GLU A 65 -19.30 -19.82 10.60
CA GLU A 65 -20.54 -20.61 10.74
C GLU A 65 -21.04 -21.24 9.43
N ASP A 66 -20.57 -20.79 8.26
CA ASP A 66 -21.02 -21.29 6.97
C ASP A 66 -20.32 -22.62 6.63
N ALA A 67 -21.10 -23.70 6.53
CA ALA A 67 -20.57 -25.05 6.37
C ALA A 67 -20.13 -25.40 4.94
N THR A 68 -20.57 -24.66 3.91
CA THR A 68 -20.31 -25.03 2.51
C THR A 68 -19.68 -23.92 1.66
N PRO A 69 -18.91 -24.26 0.60
CA PRO A 69 -18.36 -23.28 -0.32
C PRO A 69 -19.41 -22.50 -1.12
N ALA A 70 -20.64 -23.01 -1.23
CA ALA A 70 -21.72 -22.39 -1.98
C ALA A 70 -22.19 -21.05 -1.37
N ASP A 71 -21.94 -20.85 -0.07
CA ASP A 71 -22.39 -19.67 0.67
C ASP A 71 -21.36 -18.52 0.68
N SER A 72 -20.25 -18.69 -0.05
CA SER A 72 -19.15 -17.70 -0.10
C SER A 72 -19.58 -16.42 -0.81
N ARG A 73 -19.39 -15.25 -0.17
CA ARG A 73 -19.59 -13.94 -0.82
C ARG A 73 -18.26 -13.45 -1.41
N LEU A 74 -18.28 -12.88 -2.61
CA LEU A 74 -17.07 -12.30 -3.20
C LEU A 74 -16.87 -10.86 -2.71
N LEU A 75 -15.74 -10.61 -2.05
CA LEU A 75 -15.29 -9.26 -1.69
C LEU A 75 -14.33 -8.73 -2.74
N GLU A 76 -14.48 -7.47 -3.08
CA GLU A 76 -13.50 -6.76 -3.89
C GLU A 76 -12.27 -6.45 -3.03
N VAL A 77 -11.09 -6.78 -3.54
CA VAL A 77 -9.84 -6.41 -2.86
C VAL A 77 -9.61 -4.95 -3.16
N ALA A 78 -9.83 -4.10 -2.15
CA ALA A 78 -9.58 -2.68 -2.27
C ALA A 78 -8.13 -2.44 -2.72
N ARG A 79 -7.95 -1.59 -3.73
CA ARG A 79 -6.66 -0.91 -3.94
C ARG A 79 -6.37 -0.16 -2.64
N GLY A 80 -5.14 -0.24 -2.13
CA GLY A 80 -4.75 0.17 -0.77
C GLY A 80 -5.66 1.26 -0.19
N ARG A 81 -6.36 0.92 0.91
CA ARG A 81 -7.40 1.77 1.50
C ARG A 81 -6.87 3.20 1.68
N PRO A 82 -7.50 4.24 1.09
CA PRO A 82 -7.11 5.61 1.35
C PRO A 82 -7.38 5.95 2.83
N PRO A 83 -6.59 6.88 3.41
CA PRO A 83 -6.66 7.23 4.83
C PRO A 83 -8.05 7.70 5.29
#